data_AF-A0A0F2JE05-F1
#
_entry.id   AF-A0A0F2JE05-F1
#
_cell.length_a   1.000
_cell.length_b   1.000
_cell.length_c   1.000
_cell.angle_alpha   90.00
_cell.angle_beta   90.00
_cell.angle_gamma   90.00
#
_symmetry.space_group_name_H-M   'P 1'
#
loop_
_entity.id
_entity.type
_entity.pdbx_description
1 polymer ?
#
loop_
_entity_poly.entity_id
_entity_poly.type
_entity_poly.pdbx_seq_one_letter_code
_entity_poly.pdbx_strand_id
1 'polypeptide(L)'
;MKNLGLLKKVSGKEYLESLNAKLGEELQEYLDSQSIEELADLVEVVYAILDHKNISLQQFELIRKQKVQERGAFKEKLLLKGVIDG
;
A
#
# COMPACT_ATOMS: atom_id res chain seq x y z
N MET A 1 6.54 26.84 -6.23
CA MET A 1 7.23 26.41 -7.47
C MET A 1 6.72 25.03 -7.80
N LYS A 2 6.14 24.79 -8.99
CA LYS A 2 5.81 23.42 -9.39
C LYS A 2 7.14 22.68 -9.60
N ASN A 3 7.42 21.67 -8.79
CA ASN A 3 8.56 20.79 -9.06
C ASN A 3 8.31 20.12 -10.42
N LEU A 4 9.16 20.43 -11.39
CA LEU A 4 9.19 19.74 -12.67
C LEU A 4 9.82 18.36 -12.42
N GLY A 5 8.98 17.35 -12.28
CA GLY A 5 9.44 15.98 -12.15
C GLY A 5 10.19 15.54 -13.40
N LEU A 6 11.38 14.98 -13.23
CA LEU A 6 12.09 14.28 -14.31
C LEU A 6 11.48 12.89 -14.46
N LEU A 7 10.84 12.62 -15.59
CA LEU A 7 10.21 11.33 -15.87
C LEU A 7 11.26 10.36 -16.45
N LYS A 8 11.39 9.19 -15.82
CA LYS A 8 12.17 8.05 -16.34
C LYS A 8 11.23 6.88 -16.59
N LYS A 9 11.29 6.29 -17.79
CA LYS A 9 10.63 5.01 -18.06
C LYS A 9 11.49 3.87 -17.51
N VAL A 10 10.94 3.08 -16.62
CA VAL A 10 11.59 1.89 -16.01
C VAL A 10 10.79 0.64 -16.34
N SER A 11 11.40 -0.55 -16.20
CA SER A 11 10.73 -1.83 -16.49
C SER A 11 11.30 -2.97 -15.65
N GLY A 12 10.58 -4.10 -15.59
CA GLY A 12 11.04 -5.31 -14.90
C GLY A 12 11.37 -5.04 -13.43
N LYS A 13 12.56 -5.49 -13.00
CA LYS A 13 13.02 -5.36 -11.61
C LYS A 13 13.10 -3.91 -11.13
N GLU A 14 13.62 -3.00 -11.96
CA GLU A 14 13.77 -1.59 -11.61
C GLU A 14 12.42 -0.91 -11.37
N TYR A 15 11.38 -1.32 -12.11
CA TYR A 15 10.04 -0.81 -11.91
C TYR A 15 9.48 -1.23 -10.55
N LEU A 16 9.63 -2.50 -10.16
CA LEU A 16 9.18 -2.96 -8.84
C LEU A 16 9.95 -2.28 -7.70
N GLU A 17 11.26 -2.08 -7.84
CA GLU A 17 12.06 -1.33 -6.87
C GLU A 17 11.55 0.11 -6.72
N SER A 18 11.22 0.76 -7.84
CA SER A 18 10.65 2.11 -7.86
C SER A 18 9.27 2.15 -7.19
N LEU A 19 8.39 1.18 -7.45
CA LEU A 19 7.07 1.09 -6.81
C LEU A 19 7.17 0.87 -5.29
N ASN A 20 8.11 0.03 -4.83
CA ASN A 20 8.33 -0.18 -3.39
C ASN A 20 8.87 1.08 -2.71
N ALA A 21 9.76 1.82 -3.37
CA ALA A 21 10.23 3.12 -2.88
C ALA A 21 9.07 4.12 -2.80
N LYS A 22 8.25 4.21 -3.85
CA LYS A 22 7.09 5.10 -3.90
C LYS A 22 6.07 4.77 -2.81
N LEU A 23 5.81 3.48 -2.55
CA LEU A 23 4.92 3.06 -1.46
C LEU A 23 5.36 3.59 -0.08
N GLY A 24 6.68 3.65 0.17
CA GLY A 24 7.23 4.23 1.38
C GLY A 24 7.14 5.76 1.42
N GLU A 25 7.33 6.42 0.27
CA GLU A 25 7.16 7.87 0.10
C GLU A 25 5.71 8.29 0.41
N GLU A 26 4.71 7.67 -0.24
CA GLU A 26 3.29 7.99 -0.01
C GLU A 26 2.86 7.73 1.45
N LEU A 27 3.42 6.70 2.08
CA LEU A 27 3.17 6.43 3.49
C LEU A 27 3.69 7.57 4.36
N GLN A 28 4.90 8.06 4.08
CA GLN A 28 5.48 9.18 4.81
C GLN A 28 4.68 10.47 4.58
N GLU A 29 4.26 10.73 3.33
CA GLU A 29 3.43 11.89 3.01
C GLU A 29 2.06 11.84 3.71
N TYR A 30 1.44 10.65 3.82
CA TYR A 30 0.23 10.47 4.63
C TYR A 30 0.48 10.71 6.13
N LEU A 31 1.59 10.21 6.68
CA LEU A 31 1.93 10.43 8.09
C LEU A 31 2.12 11.93 8.40
N ASP A 32 2.68 12.69 7.46
CA ASP A 32 2.94 14.12 7.61
C ASP A 32 1.69 14.99 7.38
N SER A 33 0.88 14.68 6.37
CA SER A 33 -0.24 15.52 5.93
C SER A 33 -1.61 15.05 6.45
N GLN A 34 -1.77 13.75 6.72
CA GLN A 34 -3.03 13.09 7.01
C GLN A 34 -4.11 13.31 5.92
N SER A 35 -3.70 13.58 4.68
CA SER A 35 -4.60 13.87 3.57
C SER A 35 -5.30 12.61 3.04
N ILE A 36 -6.49 12.77 2.46
CA ILE A 36 -7.18 11.66 1.80
C ILE A 36 -6.56 11.36 0.43
N GLU A 37 -5.90 12.36 -0.15
CA GLU A 37 -5.16 12.28 -1.39
C GLU A 37 -3.99 11.28 -1.26
N GLU A 38 -3.19 11.36 -0.19
CA GLU A 38 -2.08 10.41 0.01
C GLU A 38 -2.58 8.98 0.27
N LEU A 39 -3.76 8.83 0.88
CA LEU A 39 -4.39 7.51 1.02
C LEU A 39 -4.81 6.94 -0.34
N ALA A 40 -5.25 7.78 -1.28
CA ALA A 40 -5.57 7.35 -2.63
C ALA A 40 -4.29 6.96 -3.38
N ASP A 41 -3.22 7.74 -3.24
CA ASP A 41 -1.92 7.45 -3.89
C ASP A 41 -1.29 6.16 -3.35
N LEU A 42 -1.40 5.90 -2.04
CA LEU A 42 -1.05 4.60 -1.45
C LEU A 42 -1.79 3.43 -2.12
N VAL A 43 -3.10 3.56 -2.35
CA VAL A 43 -3.91 2.52 -3.00
C VAL A 43 -3.49 2.32 -4.45
N GLU A 44 -3.20 3.40 -5.18
CA GLU A 44 -2.76 3.34 -6.57
C GLU A 44 -1.41 2.62 -6.70
N VAL A 45 -0.46 2.91 -5.80
CA VAL A 45 0.83 2.19 -5.77
C VAL A 45 0.63 0.71 -5.45
N VAL A 46 -0.27 0.36 -4.53
CA VAL A 46 -0.62 -1.05 -4.25
C VAL A 46 -1.16 -1.74 -5.51
N TYR A 47 -2.06 -1.10 -6.26
CA TYR A 47 -2.61 -1.66 -7.49
C TYR A 47 -1.53 -1.85 -8.57
N ALA A 48 -0.61 -0.90 -8.74
CA ALA A 48 0.52 -1.04 -9.65
C ALA A 48 1.44 -2.22 -9.27
N ILE A 49 1.66 -2.46 -7.97
CA ILE A 49 2.45 -3.60 -7.48
C ILE A 49 1.73 -4.93 -7.76
N LEU A 50 0.41 -4.99 -7.57
CA LEU A 50 -0.39 -6.19 -7.87
C LEU A 50 -0.32 -6.54 -9.36
N ASP A 51 -0.50 -5.55 -10.23
CA ASP A 51 -0.40 -5.70 -11.68
C ASP A 51 0.98 -6.22 -12.10
N HIS A 52 2.05 -5.60 -11.60
CA HIS A 52 3.42 -6.06 -11.87
C HIS A 52 3.67 -7.51 -11.43
N LYS A 53 3.06 -7.93 -10.32
CA LYS A 53 3.15 -9.30 -9.78
C LYS A 53 2.19 -10.28 -10.46
N ASN A 54 1.38 -9.85 -11.44
CA ASN A 54 0.32 -10.62 -12.07
C ASN A 54 -0.69 -11.18 -11.06
N ILE A 55 -0.98 -10.41 -10.00
CA ILE A 55 -1.99 -10.76 -9.00
C ILE A 55 -3.27 -10.01 -9.34
N SER A 56 -4.37 -10.72 -9.50
CA SER A 56 -5.65 -10.07 -9.81
C SER A 56 -6.21 -9.34 -8.61
N LEU A 57 -6.94 -8.26 -8.86
CA LEU A 57 -7.63 -7.52 -7.80
C LEU A 57 -8.63 -8.40 -7.04
N GLN A 58 -9.25 -9.36 -7.73
CA GLN A 58 -10.17 -10.33 -7.13
C GLN A 58 -9.44 -11.25 -6.12
N GLN A 59 -8.25 -11.75 -6.46
CA GLN A 59 -7.42 -12.55 -5.55
C GLN A 59 -6.99 -11.72 -4.33
N PHE A 60 -6.55 -10.49 -4.56
CA PHE A 60 -6.17 -9.58 -3.48
C PHE A 60 -7.34 -9.29 -2.52
N GLU A 61 -8.52 -8.98 -3.06
CA GLU A 61 -9.72 -8.71 -2.26
C GLU A 61 -10.20 -9.94 -1.48
N LEU A 62 -10.04 -11.15 -2.02
CA LEU A 62 -10.32 -12.38 -1.29
C LEU A 62 -9.45 -12.47 -0.03
N ILE A 63 -8.13 -12.28 -0.16
CA ILE A 63 -7.19 -12.30 0.97
C ILE A 63 -7.51 -11.20 1.97
N ARG A 64 -7.79 -9.98 1.50
CA ARG A 64 -8.14 -8.83 2.37
C ARG A 64 -9.39 -9.13 3.19
N LYS A 65 -10.44 -9.68 2.55
CA LYS A 65 -11.70 -10.03 3.22
C LYS A 65 -11.52 -11.18 4.21
N GLN A 66 -10.69 -12.18 3.93
CA GLN A 66 -10.37 -13.24 4.89
C GLN A 66 -9.75 -12.65 6.16
N LYS A 67 -8.76 -11.76 6.02
CA LYS A 67 -8.15 -11.05 7.17
C LYS A 67 -9.16 -10.21 7.95
N VAL A 68 -10.14 -9.60 7.26
CA VAL A 68 -11.25 -8.88 7.91
C VAL A 68 -12.08 -9.82 8.78
N GLN A 69 -12.40 -11.02 8.30
CA GLN A 69 -13.18 -12.00 9.06
C GLN A 69 -12.39 -12.56 10.25
N GLU A 70 -11.10 -12.86 10.05
CA GLU A 70 -10.23 -13.41 11.09
C GLU A 70 -9.87 -12.40 12.19
N ARG A 71 -9.70 -11.12 11.82
CA ARG A 71 -9.08 -10.09 12.69
C ARG A 71 -9.92 -8.84 12.87
N GLY A 72 -11.14 -8.80 12.34
CA GLY A 72 -12.09 -7.70 12.51
C GLY A 72 -11.79 -6.42 11.72
N ALA A 73 -10.75 -6.39 10.87
CA ALA A 73 -10.36 -5.22 10.06
C ALA A 73 -10.25 -3.90 10.81
N PHE A 74 -9.74 -3.95 12.05
CA PHE A 74 -9.64 -2.77 12.92
C PHE A 74 -10.99 -2.08 13.21
N LYS A 75 -12.14 -2.69 12.88
CA LYS A 75 -13.49 -2.13 13.10
C LYS A 75 -13.78 -1.90 14.58
N GLU A 76 -13.33 -2.81 15.42
CA GLU A 76 -13.46 -2.71 16.87
C GLU A 76 -12.49 -1.69 17.49
N LYS A 77 -11.67 -1.00 16.67
CA LYS A 77 -10.59 -0.09 17.11
C LYS A 77 -9.58 -0.74 18.06
N LEU A 78 -9.48 -2.06 18.01
CA LEU A 78 -8.55 -2.84 18.80
C LEU A 78 -7.21 -2.97 18.06
N LEU A 79 -6.12 -2.69 18.77
CA LEU A 79 -4.75 -2.89 18.32
C LEU A 79 -4.13 -4.02 19.14
N LEU A 80 -3.61 -5.04 18.47
CA LEU A 80 -2.86 -6.11 19.12
C LEU A 80 -1.55 -5.53 19.69
N LYS A 81 -1.42 -5.49 21.02
CA LYS A 81 -0.22 -4.95 21.71
C LYS A 81 0.89 -5.99 21.94
N GLY A 82 0.59 -7.27 21.77
CA GLY A 82 1.53 -8.36 21.95
C GLY A 82 0.81 -9.70 22.00
N VAL A 83 1.55 -10.78 21.76
CA VAL A 83 1.10 -12.15 21.99
C VAL A 83 1.89 -12.65 23.20
N ILE A 84 1.20 -13.27 24.16
CA ILE A 84 1.85 -13.95 25.29
C ILE A 84 1.83 -15.43 24.92
N ASP A 85 3.01 -16.00 24.69
CA ASP A 85 3.13 -17.44 24.46
C ASP A 85 3.03 -18.16 25.81
N GLY A 86 2.26 -19.25 25.84
CA GLY A 86 2.09 -20.13 27.00
C GLY A 86 2.95 -21.38 26.90
#